data_AF-A0AAP8HTN4-F1
#
_entry.id   AF-A0AAP8HTN4-F1
#
_cell.length_a   1.000
_cell.length_b   1.000
_cell.length_c   1.000
_cell.angle_alpha   90.00
_cell.angle_beta   90.00
_cell.angle_gamma   90.00
#
_symmetry.space_group_name_H-M   'P 1'
#
loop_
_entity.id
_entity.type
_entity.pdbx_description
1 polymer ?
#
loop_
_entity_poly.entity_id
_entity_poly.type
_entity_poly.pdbx_seq_one_letter_code
_entity_poly.pdbx_strand_id
1 'polypeptide(L)'
;TFACFGNHDRPVGTEKNHLIGETLKSAGITVLFNQATVIATPNRQFELVGTGDLWAGQCKPPPASEANLPRLVLAHNPDSKEVMRDEPWDLMLCGHTHGGQLRV
;
A
#
# COMPACT_ATOMS: atom_id res chain seq x y z
N THR A 1 7.41 0.63 -11.06
CA THR A 1 5.97 0.63 -10.76
C THR A 1 5.75 -0.08 -9.44
N PHE A 2 4.78 0.36 -8.64
CA PHE A 2 4.49 -0.22 -7.33
C PHE A 2 3.04 -0.67 -7.23
N ALA A 3 2.78 -1.65 -6.37
CA ALA A 3 1.45 -2.16 -6.08
C ALA A 3 1.32 -2.56 -4.60
N CYS A 4 0.10 -2.67 -4.09
CA CYS A 4 -0.23 -3.35 -2.85
C CYS A 4 -1.24 -4.47 -3.15
N PHE A 5 -1.30 -5.49 -2.31
CA PHE A 5 -2.30 -6.55 -2.47
C PHE A 5 -3.71 -6.04 -2.18
N GLY A 6 -4.68 -6.53 -2.95
CA GLY A 6 -6.09 -6.33 -2.71
C GLY A 6 -6.75 -7.48 -1.98
N ASN A 7 -8.03 -7.28 -1.67
CA ASN A 7 -8.82 -8.28 -0.96
C ASN A 7 -8.94 -9.59 -1.78
N HIS A 8 -8.85 -9.57 -3.10
CA HIS A 8 -8.91 -10.77 -3.96
C HIS A 8 -7.57 -11.56 -4.05
N ASP A 9 -6.49 -10.98 -3.55
CA ASP A 9 -5.16 -11.60 -3.53
C ASP A 9 -4.90 -12.39 -2.23
N ARG A 10 -5.89 -12.42 -1.32
CA ARG A 10 -5.83 -13.08 -0.02
C ARG A 10 -6.03 -14.61 -0.11
N PRO A 11 -5.57 -15.37 0.92
CA PRO A 11 -4.69 -14.93 2.00
C PRO A 11 -3.26 -14.71 1.51
N VAL A 12 -2.61 -13.63 1.95
CA VAL A 12 -1.17 -13.46 1.74
C VAL A 12 -0.43 -14.59 2.46
N GLY A 13 0.51 -15.23 1.76
CA GLY A 13 1.24 -16.42 2.22
C GLY A 13 0.71 -17.75 1.67
N THR A 14 -0.37 -17.74 0.88
CA THR A 14 -0.80 -18.91 0.10
C THR A 14 -0.04 -19.06 -1.22
N GLU A 15 -0.04 -20.26 -1.79
CA GLU A 15 0.53 -20.51 -3.12
C GLU A 15 -0.06 -19.59 -4.20
N LYS A 16 -1.38 -19.39 -4.19
CA LYS A 16 -2.07 -18.46 -5.09
C LYS A 16 -1.50 -17.04 -4.95
N ASN A 17 -1.37 -16.54 -3.73
CA ASN A 17 -0.82 -15.20 -3.49
C ASN A 17 0.65 -15.12 -3.93
N HIS A 18 1.43 -16.16 -3.69
CA HIS A 18 2.82 -16.24 -4.14
C HIS A 18 2.93 -16.17 -5.67
N LEU A 19 2.08 -16.91 -6.39
CA LEU A 19 2.01 -16.85 -7.86
C LEU A 19 1.65 -15.46 -8.37
N ILE A 20 0.70 -14.78 -7.72
CA ILE A 20 0.35 -13.39 -8.05
C ILE A 20 1.57 -12.47 -7.83
N GLY A 21 2.23 -12.58 -6.69
CA GLY A 21 3.42 -11.80 -6.35
C GLY A 21 4.57 -12.00 -7.34
N GLU A 22 4.88 -13.25 -7.69
CA GLU A 22 5.93 -13.56 -8.67
C GLU A 22 5.54 -13.11 -10.08
N THR A 23 4.25 -13.20 -10.45
CA THR A 23 3.76 -12.66 -11.73
C THR A 23 3.98 -11.15 -11.82
N LEU A 24 3.56 -10.40 -10.80
CA LEU A 24 3.76 -8.94 -10.73
C LEU A 24 5.25 -8.58 -10.77
N LYS A 25 6.07 -9.31 -10.01
CA LYS A 25 7.53 -9.12 -9.98
C LYS A 25 8.17 -9.40 -11.33
N SER A 26 7.77 -10.47 -12.03
CA SER A 26 8.25 -10.80 -13.37
C SER A 26 7.89 -9.73 -14.41
N ALA A 27 6.81 -8.97 -14.17
CA ALA A 27 6.41 -7.82 -14.96
C ALA A 27 7.09 -6.49 -14.54
N GLY A 28 8.05 -6.53 -13.61
CA GLY A 28 8.77 -5.33 -13.13
C GLY A 28 7.97 -4.48 -12.14
N ILE A 29 6.96 -5.05 -11.48
CA ILE A 29 6.16 -4.38 -10.46
C ILE A 29 6.65 -4.79 -9.07
N THR A 30 6.99 -3.81 -8.24
CA THR A 30 7.35 -4.04 -6.84
C THR A 30 6.09 -4.03 -5.99
N VAL A 31 5.77 -5.17 -5.38
CA VAL A 31 4.66 -5.28 -4.43
C VAL A 31 5.15 -4.86 -3.04
N LEU A 32 4.50 -3.86 -2.46
CA LEU A 32 4.75 -3.40 -1.10
C LEU A 32 3.69 -4.00 -0.18
N PHE A 33 4.07 -5.00 0.61
CA PHE A 33 3.22 -5.61 1.63
C PHE A 33 3.75 -5.25 3.01
N ASN A 34 3.13 -4.27 3.66
CA ASN A 34 3.57 -3.74 4.96
C ASN A 34 5.03 -3.26 4.91
N GLN A 35 5.37 -2.57 3.82
CA GLN A 35 6.72 -2.12 3.53
C GLN A 35 6.70 -0.68 3.04
N ALA A 36 7.77 0.04 3.33
CA ALA A 36 8.01 1.40 2.87
C ALA A 36 9.27 1.45 2.01
N THR A 37 9.29 2.36 1.05
CA THR A 37 10.46 2.66 0.23
C THR A 37 10.50 4.16 -0.07
N VAL A 38 11.70 4.72 -0.24
CA VAL A 38 11.86 6.12 -0.62
C VAL A 38 11.95 6.21 -2.13
N ILE A 39 11.08 7.02 -2.73
CA ILE A 39 11.11 7.33 -4.15
C ILE A 39 11.78 8.68 -4.35
N ALA A 40 12.86 8.69 -5.11
CA ALA A 40 13.56 9.89 -5.49
C ALA A 40 13.22 10.29 -6.94
N THR A 41 12.83 11.54 -7.12
CA THR A 41 12.83 12.26 -8.40
C THR A 41 14.03 13.22 -8.40
N PRO A 42 14.42 13.79 -9.55
CA PRO A 42 15.57 14.69 -9.60
C PRO A 42 15.55 15.85 -8.58
N ASN A 43 14.35 16.30 -8.18
CA ASN A 43 14.19 17.48 -7.33
C ASN A 43 13.51 17.20 -5.98
N ARG A 44 12.98 15.99 -5.75
CA ARG A 44 12.14 15.68 -4.58
C ARG A 44 12.23 14.23 -4.19
N GLN A 45 12.00 13.94 -2.92
CA GLN A 45 11.85 12.60 -2.40
C GLN A 45 10.53 12.49 -1.65
N PHE A 46 9.93 11.30 -1.65
CA PHE A 46 8.78 10.97 -0.82
C PHE A 46 8.87 9.51 -0.39
N GLU A 47 8.27 9.19 0.75
CA GLU A 47 8.12 7.84 1.22
C GLU A 47 6.84 7.23 0.64
N LEU A 48 6.97 6.05 0.04
CA LEU A 48 5.86 5.26 -0.47
C LEU A 48 5.67 4.05 0.43
N VAL A 49 4.49 3.93 1.03
CA VAL A 49 4.12 2.85 1.94
C VAL A 49 3.07 1.97 1.28
N GLY A 50 3.26 0.66 1.25
CA GLY A 50 2.21 -0.29 0.88
C GLY A 50 1.70 -1.05 2.09
N THR A 51 0.39 -1.15 2.21
CA THR A 51 -0.29 -1.86 3.31
C THR A 51 -0.85 -3.21 2.85
N GLY A 52 -0.97 -4.16 3.78
CA GLY A 52 -1.74 -5.37 3.57
C GLY A 52 -3.25 -5.13 3.60
N ASP A 53 -4.02 -6.14 3.16
CA ASP A 53 -5.48 -6.07 3.14
C ASP A 53 -6.08 -5.96 4.55
N LEU A 54 -7.02 -5.02 4.72
CA LEU A 54 -7.68 -4.76 5.99
C LEU A 54 -8.56 -5.93 6.43
N TRP A 55 -9.36 -6.47 5.51
CA TRP A 55 -10.33 -7.53 5.83
C TRP A 55 -9.66 -8.86 6.17
N ALA A 56 -8.45 -9.10 5.67
CA ALA A 56 -7.62 -10.22 6.07
C ALA A 56 -6.88 -10.01 7.41
N GLY A 57 -7.01 -8.85 8.06
CA GLY A 57 -6.26 -8.52 9.28
C GLY A 57 -4.76 -8.33 9.03
N GLN A 58 -4.39 -7.97 7.80
CA GLN A 58 -3.00 -7.90 7.33
C GLN A 58 -2.50 -6.47 7.14
N CYS A 59 -3.33 -5.45 7.39
CA CYS A 59 -2.92 -4.05 7.39
C CYS A 59 -2.01 -3.79 8.61
N LYS A 60 -0.70 -3.84 8.42
CA LYS A 60 0.33 -3.66 9.46
C LYS A 60 1.43 -2.72 8.93
N PRO A 61 1.11 -1.44 8.69
CA PRO A 61 2.05 -0.50 8.10
C PRO A 61 3.36 -0.42 8.90
N PRO A 62 4.52 -0.21 8.23
CA PRO A 62 5.75 0.13 8.93
C PRO A 62 5.63 1.54 9.54
N PRO A 63 6.37 1.84 10.62
CA PRO A 63 6.38 3.19 11.19
C PRO A 63 6.89 4.23 10.19
N ALA A 64 6.60 5.50 10.44
CA ALA A 64 7.22 6.63 9.74
C ALA A 64 8.74 6.60 9.83
N SER A 65 9.42 6.95 8.74
CA SER A 65 10.86 7.21 8.80
C SER A 65 11.15 8.59 9.41
N GLU A 66 12.28 8.70 10.09
CA GLU A 66 12.77 9.94 10.70
C GLU A 66 13.12 11.06 9.70
N ALA A 67 13.09 10.75 8.40
CA ALA A 67 13.52 11.66 7.33
C ALA A 67 12.55 12.82 7.05
N ASN A 68 11.41 12.88 7.76
CA ASN A 68 10.35 13.91 7.60
C ASN A 68 10.01 14.19 6.13
N LEU A 69 9.88 13.12 5.35
CA LEU A 69 9.51 13.17 3.93
C LEU A 69 7.99 13.13 3.78
N PRO A 70 7.43 13.70 2.70
CA PRO A 70 6.04 13.46 2.35
C PRO A 70 5.78 11.95 2.25
N ARG A 71 4.70 11.46 2.86
CA ARG A 71 4.40 10.04 3.01
C ARG A 71 3.09 9.69 2.31
N LEU A 72 3.23 8.93 1.22
CA LEU A 72 2.15 8.44 0.37
C LEU A 72 1.85 6.98 0.72
N VAL A 73 0.58 6.67 0.96
CA VAL A 73 0.14 5.32 1.33
C VAL A 73 -0.66 4.70 0.18
N LEU A 74 -0.25 3.51 -0.24
CA LEU A 74 -1.03 2.61 -1.09
C LEU A 74 -1.78 1.62 -0.20
N ALA A 75 -3.10 1.72 -0.22
CA ALA A 75 -3.98 0.82 0.50
C ALA A 75 -5.08 0.32 -0.43
N HIS A 76 -5.43 -0.95 -0.36
CA HIS A 76 -6.56 -1.42 -1.17
C HIS A 76 -7.88 -0.87 -0.63
N ASN A 77 -8.06 -0.86 0.69
CA ASN A 77 -9.31 -0.50 1.35
C ASN A 77 -9.21 0.90 2.01
N PRO A 78 -10.14 1.84 1.76
CA PRO A 78 -10.13 3.16 2.41
C PRO A 78 -10.34 3.13 3.93
N ASP A 79 -10.96 2.08 4.47
CA ASP A 79 -11.12 1.93 5.92
C ASP A 79 -9.78 1.64 6.63
N SER A 80 -8.70 1.33 5.87
CA SER A 80 -7.34 1.22 6.43
C SER A 80 -6.86 2.53 7.07
N LYS A 81 -7.49 3.67 6.77
CA LYS A 81 -7.24 4.95 7.46
C LYS A 81 -7.40 4.84 8.99
N GLU A 82 -8.26 3.95 9.47
CA GLU A 82 -8.48 3.75 10.90
C GLU A 82 -7.27 3.09 11.57
N VAL A 83 -6.62 2.15 10.88
CA VAL A 83 -5.36 1.53 11.33
C VAL A 83 -4.19 2.51 11.24
N MET A 84 -4.22 3.39 10.25
CA MET A 84 -3.18 4.38 9.98
C MET A 84 -3.39 5.71 10.74
N ARG A 85 -4.39 5.79 11.62
CA ARG A 85 -4.80 7.07 12.24
C ARG A 85 -3.70 7.76 13.02
N ASP A 86 -2.87 6.98 13.71
CA ASP A 86 -1.83 7.48 14.61
C ASP A 86 -0.46 7.62 13.92
N GLU A 87 -0.36 7.23 12.65
CA GLU A 87 0.85 7.37 11.83
C GLU A 87 0.75 8.65 11.00
N PRO A 88 1.84 9.42 10.83
CA PRO A 88 1.83 10.55 9.91
C PRO A 88 1.72 10.03 8.46
N TRP A 89 0.85 10.63 7.67
CA TRP A 89 0.77 10.46 6.21
C TRP A 89 0.06 11.66 5.57
N ASP A 90 0.42 11.97 4.33
CA ASP A 90 -0.09 13.16 3.62
C ASP A 90 -1.18 12.81 2.61
N LEU A 91 -1.12 11.61 2.04
CA LEU A 91 -2.08 11.12 1.07
C LEU A 91 -2.19 9.59 1.13
N MET A 92 -3.41 9.08 1.08
CA MET A 92 -3.68 7.66 0.92
C MET A 92 -4.44 7.43 -0.39
N LEU A 93 -3.88 6.61 -1.27
CA LEU A 93 -4.49 6.20 -2.52
C LEU A 93 -5.17 4.85 -2.30
N CYS A 94 -6.50 4.88 -2.35
CA CYS A 94 -7.35 3.73 -2.06
C CYS A 94 -8.05 3.18 -3.30
N GLY A 95 -8.24 1.86 -3.31
CA GLY A 95 -9.09 1.16 -4.25
C GLY A 95 -10.40 0.69 -3.60
N HIS A 96 -10.79 -0.55 -3.92
CA HIS A 96 -11.88 -1.32 -3.32
C HIS A 96 -13.32 -0.84 -3.59
N THR A 97 -13.61 0.46 -3.49
CA THR A 97 -14.99 0.95 -3.58
C THR A 97 -15.54 0.98 -5.00
N HIS A 98 -14.67 0.97 -6.02
CA HIS A 98 -14.99 0.99 -7.46
C HIS A 98 -15.92 2.15 -7.90
N GLY A 99 -16.30 3.05 -6.99
CA GLY A 99 -17.34 4.06 -7.16
C GLY A 99 -16.89 5.47 -6.73
N GLY A 100 -15.58 5.67 -6.55
CA GLY A 100 -14.97 6.96 -6.24
C GLY A 100 -15.04 7.36 -4.76
N GLN A 101 -14.38 8.46 -4.43
CA GLN A 101 -14.32 9.01 -3.07
C GLN A 101 -15.55 9.85 -2.72
N LEU A 102 -16.15 10.51 -3.72
CA LEU A 102 -17.35 11.35 -3.57
C LEU A 102 -18.32 11.02 -4.71
N ARG A 103 -19.61 10.95 -4.39
CA ARG A 103 -20.70 10.85 -5.36
C ARG A 103 -21.69 11.97 -5.04
N VAL A 104 -21.85 12.91 -5.97
CA VAL A 104 -22.83 14.01 -5.94
C VAL A 104 -24.02 13.68 -6.82
#